data_AF-A0A7W8MPU4-F1
#
_entry.id   AF-A0A7W8MPU4-F1
#
_cell.length_a   1.000
_cell.length_b   1.000
_cell.length_c   1.000
_cell.angle_alpha   90.00
_cell.angle_beta   90.00
_cell.angle_gamma   90.00
#
_symmetry.space_group_name_H-M   'P 1'
#
loop_
_entity.id
_entity.type
_entity.pdbx_description
1 polymer ?
#
loop_
_entity_poly.entity_id
_entity_poly.type
_entity_poly.pdbx_seq_one_letter_code
_entity_poly.pdbx_strand_id
1 'polypeptide(L)'
;MSESRTPIIRPLTVQTKILGTAKHWLPINKRSIKLRIAAVFLLMCAFGWRPDLASPLTAQVGSDTAPQTASLRDGQHDFDFNFGVWHTHIRRVLDPFSGSSKSLELNGTVTVRKVWDGRAQLEEIEADGPNGHWEGLTLFLYNPQSHQWSQTFIDSKMGVLNTPTIGSFKDGRGELFSQDTFHDKSILVRGVWSNIKPGSHRYEESYSNDGGVTWAAAFVADLTQETQSTALDRPIAETNKDVKTSTTAEHGHDFDFDFGTWKTHSSRLLHPLTGSTTWADMDGASVIKKVWNGRANLAEYHADGPAGHIELLSLRWFNPTTHEWNLDFATPKVGTLGIPGVGEFKNGRGDFYDYELINGRSVLVRFSIWKITPDTAQSEQAFSDDGGKTWEVNWVNKYERKAEK
;
A
#
# COMPACT_ATOMS: atom_id res chain seq x y z
N MET A 1 -23.46 -22.96 -48.68
CA MET A 1 -23.04 -21.58 -48.36
C MET A 1 -24.06 -21.01 -47.39
N SER A 2 -23.69 -20.93 -46.12
CA SER A 2 -24.54 -20.42 -45.03
C SER A 2 -23.61 -19.63 -44.11
N GLU A 3 -23.79 -18.31 -44.11
CA GLU A 3 -23.05 -17.37 -43.26
C GLU A 3 -23.64 -17.38 -41.84
N SER A 4 -22.86 -17.82 -40.87
CA SER A 4 -23.18 -17.73 -39.46
C SER A 4 -22.67 -16.41 -38.88
N ARG A 5 -23.59 -15.53 -38.47
CA ARG A 5 -23.30 -14.29 -37.74
C ARG A 5 -22.87 -14.60 -36.31
N THR A 6 -21.70 -14.11 -35.92
CA THR A 6 -21.16 -14.12 -34.56
C THR A 6 -21.88 -13.06 -33.68
N PRO A 7 -22.32 -13.38 -32.46
CA PRO A 7 -22.87 -12.35 -31.56
C PRO A 7 -21.73 -11.62 -30.82
N ILE A 8 -21.74 -10.30 -30.95
CA ILE A 8 -20.89 -9.35 -30.21
C ILE A 8 -21.54 -9.14 -28.83
N ILE A 9 -20.88 -9.59 -27.76
CA ILE A 9 -21.28 -9.26 -26.39
C ILE A 9 -20.60 -7.94 -26.00
N ARG A 10 -21.40 -6.90 -25.83
CA ARG A 10 -20.98 -5.59 -25.28
C ARG A 10 -21.03 -5.63 -23.76
N PRO A 11 -20.08 -5.00 -23.04
CA PRO A 11 -20.21 -4.77 -21.61
C PRO A 11 -21.29 -3.71 -21.35
N LEU A 12 -22.22 -4.02 -20.45
CA LEU A 12 -23.28 -3.15 -19.98
C LEU A 12 -22.72 -2.18 -18.94
N THR A 13 -22.58 -0.91 -19.33
CA THR A 13 -22.54 0.23 -18.41
C THR A 13 -23.98 0.58 -18.02
N VAL A 14 -24.27 0.68 -16.72
CA VAL A 14 -25.50 1.35 -16.26
C VAL A 14 -25.18 2.82 -16.04
N GLN A 15 -25.61 3.64 -16.99
CA GLN A 15 -25.86 5.07 -16.78
C GLN A 15 -27.15 5.22 -15.96
N THR A 16 -27.08 5.89 -14.83
CA THR A 16 -28.27 6.48 -14.22
C THR A 16 -28.45 7.90 -14.79
N LYS A 17 -29.26 8.02 -15.85
CA LYS A 17 -29.76 9.31 -16.33
C LYS A 17 -30.92 9.74 -15.43
N ILE A 18 -30.75 10.81 -14.67
CA ILE A 18 -31.87 11.57 -14.11
C ILE A 18 -31.88 12.92 -14.85
N LEU A 19 -32.88 13.10 -15.72
CA LEU A 19 -33.22 14.38 -16.33
C LEU A 19 -34.37 14.99 -15.51
N GLY A 20 -34.11 16.15 -14.90
CA GLY A 20 -35.11 16.97 -14.22
C GLY A 20 -34.51 18.35 -13.89
N THR A 21 -34.97 19.37 -14.59
CA THR A 21 -34.52 20.77 -14.51
C THR A 21 -34.90 21.49 -13.21
N ALA A 22 -34.03 22.44 -12.83
CA ALA A 22 -34.27 23.72 -12.13
C ALA A 22 -34.02 23.82 -10.59
N LYS A 23 -33.02 24.66 -10.27
CA LYS A 23 -32.95 25.71 -9.23
C LYS A 23 -33.36 25.37 -7.78
N HIS A 24 -32.37 25.24 -6.88
CA HIS A 24 -32.12 26.05 -5.65
C HIS A 24 -31.22 25.29 -4.65
N TRP A 25 -30.49 26.07 -3.85
CA TRP A 25 -29.48 25.68 -2.86
C TRP A 25 -30.03 24.98 -1.58
N LEU A 26 -29.28 23.96 -1.09
CA LEU A 26 -29.14 23.38 0.28
C LEU A 26 -30.38 22.80 1.02
N PRO A 27 -30.23 21.89 2.02
CA PRO A 27 -29.06 21.11 2.47
C PRO A 27 -29.27 19.57 2.47
N ILE A 28 -28.15 18.83 2.49
CA ILE A 28 -28.07 17.37 2.55
C ILE A 28 -28.43 16.87 3.95
N ASN A 29 -29.39 15.92 4.05
CA ASN A 29 -29.70 15.21 5.28
C ASN A 29 -29.41 13.70 5.17
N LYS A 30 -28.96 13.17 6.31
CA LYS A 30 -28.37 11.87 6.60
C LYS A 30 -29.28 10.68 6.25
N ARG A 31 -28.67 9.60 5.74
CA ARG A 31 -28.74 8.21 6.28
C ARG A 31 -28.31 7.18 5.23
N SER A 32 -27.14 6.58 5.43
CA SER A 32 -26.85 5.13 5.37
C SER A 32 -25.39 4.87 5.00
N ILE A 33 -24.47 5.11 5.93
CA ILE A 33 -23.12 4.54 5.88
C ILE A 33 -23.12 3.38 6.86
N LYS A 34 -23.04 2.16 6.33
CA LYS A 34 -22.83 0.96 7.15
C LYS A 34 -21.37 1.00 7.63
N LEU A 35 -21.22 1.24 8.93
CA LEU A 35 -19.97 1.19 9.68
C LEU A 35 -19.35 -0.22 9.51
N ARG A 36 -18.16 -0.30 8.90
CA ARG A 36 -17.27 -1.45 9.07
C ARG A 36 -16.19 -1.00 10.06
N ILE A 37 -16.17 -1.65 11.22
CA ILE A 37 -15.21 -1.42 12.30
C ILE A 37 -13.97 -2.25 11.97
N ALA A 38 -12.82 -1.60 11.74
CA ALA A 38 -11.50 -2.22 11.85
C ALA A 38 -10.40 -1.16 11.99
N ALA A 39 -9.39 -1.50 12.81
CA ALA A 39 -8.12 -0.83 13.09
C ALA A 39 -8.13 0.48 13.92
N VAL A 40 -7.72 0.34 15.19
CA VAL A 40 -7.36 1.42 16.11
C VAL A 40 -5.89 1.77 15.87
N PHE A 41 -5.59 2.96 15.33
CA PHE A 41 -4.22 3.48 15.26
C PHE A 41 -3.92 4.26 16.54
N LEU A 42 -3.05 3.71 17.39
CA LEU A 42 -2.63 4.32 18.64
C LEU A 42 -1.16 4.73 18.53
N LEU A 43 -0.94 5.99 18.15
CA LEU A 43 0.41 6.56 18.08
C LEU A 43 0.79 7.11 19.47
N MET A 44 1.34 6.26 20.34
CA MET A 44 1.97 6.68 21.59
C MET A 44 3.50 6.62 21.47
N CYS A 45 4.15 7.76 21.64
CA CYS A 45 5.57 7.87 21.94
C CYS A 45 5.73 8.50 23.33
N ALA A 46 6.38 7.79 24.26
CA ALA A 46 7.16 8.36 25.36
C ALA A 46 8.12 7.29 25.94
N PHE A 47 9.39 7.66 26.12
CA PHE A 47 10.51 6.85 26.63
C PHE A 47 10.66 6.93 28.17
N GLY A 48 11.30 5.92 28.80
CA GLY A 48 12.29 6.13 29.87
C GLY A 48 12.11 5.51 31.28
N TRP A 49 12.67 4.29 31.48
CA TRP A 49 13.56 3.81 32.61
C TRP A 49 13.37 4.33 34.07
N ARG A 50 13.36 3.52 35.17
CA ARG A 50 14.33 2.51 35.69
C ARG A 50 13.75 1.69 36.90
N PRO A 51 14.48 0.69 37.46
CA PRO A 51 13.93 -0.49 38.17
C PRO A 51 13.89 -0.34 39.69
N ASP A 52 13.02 -1.11 40.35
CA ASP A 52 13.04 -1.28 41.81
C ASP A 52 13.26 -2.73 42.24
N LEU A 53 13.98 -2.81 43.36
CA LEU A 53 14.66 -3.95 43.95
C LEU A 53 13.70 -4.97 44.58
N ALA A 54 13.87 -6.24 44.25
CA ALA A 54 13.37 -7.35 45.06
C ALA A 54 14.53 -8.29 45.39
N SER A 55 14.72 -8.53 46.69
CA SER A 55 15.71 -9.47 47.23
C SER A 55 15.34 -10.92 46.88
N PRO A 56 16.30 -11.83 46.66
CA PRO A 56 16.00 -13.21 46.29
C PRO A 56 15.63 -14.05 47.51
N LEU A 57 14.55 -14.83 47.43
CA LEU A 57 14.42 -16.04 48.22
C LEU A 57 15.24 -17.14 47.55
N THR A 58 16.18 -17.72 48.29
CA THR A 58 16.91 -18.92 47.91
C THR A 58 15.97 -20.13 47.92
N ALA A 59 15.55 -20.57 46.73
CA ALA A 59 14.98 -21.89 46.51
C ALA A 59 16.00 -22.74 45.75
N GLN A 60 16.26 -23.93 46.28
CA GLN A 60 17.24 -24.91 45.83
C GLN A 60 16.81 -25.49 44.47
N VAL A 61 17.53 -25.17 43.40
CA VAL A 61 17.25 -25.68 42.04
C VAL A 61 17.98 -27.00 41.86
N GLY A 62 17.21 -28.09 41.81
CA GLY A 62 17.65 -29.36 41.22
C GLY A 62 17.98 -29.14 39.73
N SER A 63 18.97 -29.85 39.23
CA SER A 63 19.42 -29.80 37.84
C SER A 63 18.36 -30.34 36.87
N ASP A 64 17.33 -29.55 36.61
CA ASP A 64 16.46 -29.73 35.46
C ASP A 64 16.91 -28.76 34.37
N THR A 65 17.44 -29.32 33.29
CA THR A 65 17.67 -28.63 32.04
C THR A 65 16.31 -28.13 31.54
N ALA A 66 15.95 -26.90 31.89
CA ALA A 66 14.76 -26.26 31.37
C ALA A 66 14.83 -26.32 29.84
N PRO A 67 13.78 -26.79 29.14
CA PRO A 67 13.77 -26.71 27.69
C PRO A 67 13.95 -25.23 27.33
N GLN A 68 15.01 -24.94 26.57
CA GLN A 68 15.18 -23.62 25.97
C GLN A 68 13.88 -23.31 25.25
N THR A 69 13.08 -22.38 25.79
CA THR A 69 12.01 -21.74 25.04
C THR A 69 12.65 -21.27 23.75
N ALA A 70 12.30 -21.93 22.64
CA ALA A 70 12.75 -21.55 21.32
C ALA A 70 12.46 -20.05 21.20
N SER A 71 13.52 -19.25 21.05
CA SER A 71 13.38 -17.82 20.81
C SER A 71 12.42 -17.63 19.64
N LEU A 72 11.36 -16.84 19.85
CA LEU A 72 10.41 -16.52 18.79
C LEU A 72 11.21 -16.04 17.57
N ARG A 73 11.06 -16.73 16.43
CA ARG A 73 11.69 -16.32 15.17
C ARG A 73 11.18 -14.93 14.85
N ASP A 74 12.08 -13.98 14.60
CA ASP A 74 11.71 -12.62 14.22
C ASP A 74 10.92 -12.64 12.91
N GLY A 75 11.50 -13.16 11.82
CA GLY A 75 10.79 -13.31 10.55
C GLY A 75 10.81 -12.06 9.65
N GLN A 76 11.48 -10.99 10.10
CA GLN A 76 11.68 -9.75 9.34
C GLN A 76 12.43 -9.93 8.00
N HIS A 77 13.08 -11.07 7.78
CA HIS A 77 13.81 -11.42 6.56
C HIS A 77 13.14 -12.55 5.78
N ASP A 78 11.90 -12.90 6.11
CA ASP A 78 11.21 -14.05 5.50
C ASP A 78 11.04 -13.90 3.98
N PHE A 79 10.94 -12.67 3.49
CA PHE A 79 10.77 -12.35 2.07
C PHE A 79 12.07 -12.01 1.33
N ASP A 80 13.25 -12.10 1.96
CA ASP A 80 14.52 -11.69 1.32
C ASP A 80 14.82 -12.43 0.01
N PHE A 81 14.26 -13.64 -0.16
CA PHE A 81 14.36 -14.42 -1.39
C PHE A 81 13.70 -13.74 -2.59
N ASN A 82 12.77 -12.79 -2.39
CA ASN A 82 11.94 -12.20 -3.44
C ASN A 82 12.62 -11.00 -4.13
N PHE A 83 13.73 -10.48 -3.60
CA PHE A 83 14.39 -9.30 -4.19
C PHE A 83 14.95 -9.56 -5.59
N GLY A 84 14.81 -8.55 -6.47
CA GLY A 84 15.37 -8.55 -7.82
C GLY A 84 14.31 -8.61 -8.91
N VAL A 85 14.71 -9.10 -10.08
CA VAL A 85 13.89 -9.18 -11.28
C VAL A 85 13.62 -10.65 -11.61
N TRP A 86 12.36 -10.98 -11.86
CA TRP A 86 11.87 -12.33 -12.09
C TRP A 86 11.03 -12.38 -13.35
N HIS A 87 11.12 -13.46 -14.11
CA HIS A 87 10.06 -13.83 -15.04
C HIS A 87 8.95 -14.52 -14.26
N THR A 88 7.70 -14.19 -14.61
CA THR A 88 6.51 -14.80 -14.03
C THR A 88 5.64 -15.40 -15.11
N HIS A 89 5.14 -16.61 -14.84
CA HIS A 89 4.03 -17.21 -15.58
C HIS A 89 2.83 -17.31 -14.63
N ILE A 90 1.76 -16.60 -14.96
CA ILE A 90 0.58 -16.44 -14.13
C ILE A 90 -0.60 -17.18 -14.75
N ARG A 91 -1.26 -18.01 -13.95
CA ARG A 91 -2.57 -18.59 -14.26
C ARG A 91 -3.63 -18.07 -13.31
N ARG A 92 -4.64 -17.38 -13.83
CA ARG A 92 -5.79 -16.87 -13.06
C ARG A 92 -7.07 -17.60 -13.43
N VAL A 93 -7.71 -18.26 -12.46
CA VAL A 93 -9.03 -18.89 -12.62
C VAL A 93 -10.11 -17.83 -12.45
N LEU A 94 -10.97 -17.67 -13.45
CA LEU A 94 -11.94 -16.56 -13.48
C LEU A 94 -13.06 -16.69 -12.44
N ASP A 95 -13.53 -17.92 -12.22
CA ASP A 95 -14.52 -18.24 -11.20
C ASP A 95 -14.12 -19.56 -10.50
N PRO A 96 -13.40 -19.46 -9.38
CA PRO A 96 -12.89 -20.63 -8.65
C PRO A 96 -14.00 -21.54 -8.09
N PHE A 97 -15.23 -21.05 -7.93
CA PHE A 97 -16.35 -21.81 -7.35
C PHE A 97 -17.30 -22.40 -8.38
N SER A 98 -17.17 -22.01 -9.65
CA SER A 98 -18.03 -22.50 -10.74
C SER A 98 -17.81 -23.97 -11.12
N GLY A 99 -16.71 -24.59 -10.67
CA GLY A 99 -16.26 -25.90 -11.17
C GLY A 99 -15.68 -25.85 -12.60
N SER A 100 -15.64 -24.67 -13.23
CA SER A 100 -15.03 -24.45 -14.54
C SER A 100 -13.51 -24.40 -14.44
N SER A 101 -12.82 -24.95 -15.44
CA SER A 101 -11.37 -24.81 -15.59
C SER A 101 -10.96 -23.60 -16.43
N LYS A 102 -11.88 -22.65 -16.70
CA LYS A 102 -11.57 -21.45 -17.49
C LYS A 102 -10.57 -20.57 -16.74
N SER A 103 -9.36 -20.49 -17.29
CA SER A 103 -8.30 -19.60 -16.82
C SER A 103 -7.92 -18.56 -17.88
N LEU A 104 -7.26 -17.51 -17.39
CA LEU A 104 -6.40 -16.65 -18.19
C LEU A 104 -4.96 -16.96 -17.83
N GLU A 105 -4.10 -16.97 -18.84
CA GLU A 105 -2.65 -17.07 -18.68
C GLU A 105 -2.05 -15.69 -18.95
N LEU A 106 -1.07 -15.28 -18.15
CA LEU A 106 -0.27 -14.07 -18.36
C LEU A 106 1.22 -14.42 -18.21
N ASN A 107 2.06 -13.72 -18.97
CA ASN A 107 3.50 -13.83 -18.86
C ASN A 107 4.11 -12.45 -18.71
N GLY A 108 5.13 -12.33 -17.88
CA GLY A 108 5.65 -11.01 -17.57
C GLY A 108 6.91 -11.00 -16.73
N THR A 109 7.17 -9.83 -16.17
CA THR A 109 8.27 -9.54 -15.27
C THR A 109 7.73 -9.07 -13.94
N VAL A 110 8.38 -9.50 -12.86
CA VAL A 110 8.17 -9.00 -11.50
C VAL A 110 9.45 -8.34 -11.03
N THR A 111 9.37 -7.09 -10.59
CA THR A 111 10.51 -6.34 -10.04
C THR A 111 10.25 -6.02 -8.58
N VAL A 112 11.12 -6.49 -7.70
CA VAL A 112 10.99 -6.34 -6.25
C VAL A 112 12.15 -5.55 -5.70
N ARG A 113 11.85 -4.47 -4.98
CA ARG A 113 12.83 -3.62 -4.31
C ARG A 113 12.62 -3.58 -2.80
N LYS A 114 13.73 -3.42 -2.08
CA LYS A 114 13.74 -3.15 -0.65
C LYS A 114 13.11 -1.79 -0.33
N VAL A 115 12.43 -1.75 0.80
CA VAL A 115 11.96 -0.55 1.51
C VAL A 115 12.40 -0.70 2.97
N TRP A 116 12.86 0.38 3.61
CA TRP A 116 13.36 0.35 5.01
C TRP A 116 14.39 -0.76 5.30
N ASP A 117 15.35 -0.93 4.38
CA ASP A 117 16.40 -1.96 4.45
C ASP A 117 15.87 -3.40 4.55
N GLY A 118 14.74 -3.68 3.91
CA GLY A 118 14.15 -5.03 3.84
C GLY A 118 13.06 -5.31 4.87
N ARG A 119 12.78 -4.37 5.78
CA ARG A 119 11.60 -4.42 6.68
C ARG A 119 10.26 -4.23 5.95
N ALA A 120 10.35 -3.84 4.69
CA ALA A 120 9.26 -3.78 3.74
C ALA A 120 9.81 -4.04 2.33
N GLN A 121 8.93 -4.36 1.39
CA GLN A 121 9.29 -4.45 -0.02
C GLN A 121 8.14 -4.01 -0.91
N LEU A 122 8.52 -3.47 -2.07
CA LEU A 122 7.57 -3.11 -3.12
C LEU A 122 7.83 -3.96 -4.35
N GLU A 123 6.79 -4.64 -4.81
CA GLU A 123 6.78 -5.53 -5.96
C GLU A 123 5.93 -4.91 -7.07
N GLU A 124 6.51 -4.71 -8.24
CA GLU A 124 5.81 -4.30 -9.46
C GLU A 124 5.72 -5.49 -10.42
N ILE A 125 4.52 -5.73 -10.95
CA ILE A 125 4.25 -6.80 -11.92
C ILE A 125 3.85 -6.16 -13.24
N GLU A 126 4.52 -6.58 -14.31
CA GLU A 126 4.30 -6.12 -15.68
C GLU A 126 4.07 -7.37 -16.54
N ALA A 127 2.82 -7.66 -16.92
CA ALA A 127 2.50 -8.89 -17.65
C ALA A 127 1.52 -8.67 -18.80
N ASP A 128 1.63 -9.52 -19.82
CA ASP A 128 0.72 -9.54 -20.97
C ASP A 128 -0.11 -10.83 -20.98
N GLY A 129 -1.38 -10.70 -21.32
CA GLY A 129 -2.29 -11.82 -21.51
C GLY A 129 -3.32 -11.57 -22.61
N PRO A 130 -4.34 -12.44 -22.75
CA PRO A 130 -5.37 -12.32 -23.79
C PRO A 130 -6.15 -11.01 -23.79
N ASN A 131 -6.22 -10.31 -22.66
CA ASN A 131 -6.91 -9.04 -22.49
C ASN A 131 -5.97 -7.82 -22.58
N GLY A 132 -4.75 -8.03 -23.10
CA GLY A 132 -3.70 -7.03 -23.22
C GLY A 132 -2.83 -6.94 -21.98
N HIS A 133 -2.12 -5.82 -21.89
CA HIS A 133 -1.16 -5.51 -20.83
C HIS A 133 -1.83 -5.31 -19.47
N TRP A 134 -1.17 -5.77 -18.41
CA TRP A 134 -1.62 -5.77 -17.03
C TRP A 134 -0.47 -5.35 -16.11
N GLU A 135 -0.75 -4.36 -15.25
CA GLU A 135 0.21 -3.86 -14.27
C GLU A 135 -0.35 -4.07 -12.86
N GLY A 136 0.45 -4.70 -12.01
CA GLY A 136 0.14 -4.97 -10.61
C GLY A 136 1.19 -4.37 -9.69
N LEU A 137 0.80 -4.10 -8.45
CA LEU A 137 1.70 -3.62 -7.39
C LEU A 137 1.33 -4.33 -6.10
N THR A 138 2.34 -4.88 -5.43
CA THR A 138 2.19 -5.48 -4.10
C THR A 138 3.12 -4.76 -3.12
N LEU A 139 2.55 -4.25 -2.02
CA LEU A 139 3.32 -3.72 -0.89
C LEU A 139 3.31 -4.74 0.24
N PHE A 140 4.50 -5.06 0.74
CA PHE A 140 4.70 -5.95 1.87
C PHE A 140 5.28 -5.16 3.04
N LEU A 141 4.66 -5.29 4.22
CA LEU A 141 5.08 -4.57 5.41
C LEU A 141 5.19 -5.55 6.58
N TYR A 142 6.32 -5.52 7.29
CA TYR A 142 6.53 -6.34 8.48
C TYR A 142 6.09 -5.60 9.76
N ASN A 143 5.35 -6.29 10.63
CA ASN A 143 4.99 -5.80 11.96
C ASN A 143 5.86 -6.50 13.02
N PRO A 144 6.78 -5.76 13.68
CA PRO A 144 7.69 -6.33 14.67
C PRO A 144 7.03 -6.70 16.01
N GLN A 145 5.80 -6.26 16.27
CA GLN A 145 5.06 -6.62 17.49
C GLN A 145 4.35 -7.96 17.34
N SER A 146 3.75 -8.22 16.18
CA SER A 146 3.04 -9.48 15.91
C SER A 146 3.92 -10.54 15.24
N HIS A 147 5.10 -10.16 14.75
CA HIS A 147 5.97 -11.01 13.92
C HIS A 147 5.26 -11.53 12.66
N GLN A 148 4.47 -10.65 12.05
CA GLN A 148 3.68 -10.97 10.86
C GLN A 148 3.95 -9.97 9.74
N TRP A 149 3.79 -10.45 8.52
CA TRP A 149 3.76 -9.66 7.31
C TRP A 149 2.33 -9.34 6.92
N SER A 150 2.10 -8.12 6.46
CA SER A 150 0.95 -7.77 5.64
C SER A 150 1.36 -7.69 4.17
N GLN A 151 0.47 -8.13 3.28
CA GLN A 151 0.62 -8.06 1.84
C GLN A 151 -0.65 -7.45 1.25
N THR A 152 -0.51 -6.26 0.63
CA THR A 152 -1.59 -5.52 -0.01
C THR A 152 -1.31 -5.36 -1.50
N PHE A 153 -2.29 -5.68 -2.33
CA PHE A 153 -2.20 -5.68 -3.80
C PHE A 153 -3.12 -4.62 -4.41
N ILE A 154 -2.68 -4.02 -5.51
CA ILE A 154 -3.48 -3.12 -6.35
C ILE A 154 -3.20 -3.36 -7.85
N ASP A 155 -4.26 -3.32 -8.63
CA ASP A 155 -4.26 -3.34 -10.09
C ASP A 155 -4.35 -1.91 -10.65
N SER A 156 -3.52 -1.57 -11.63
CA SER A 156 -3.44 -0.19 -12.16
C SER A 156 -4.70 0.29 -12.86
N LYS A 157 -5.51 -0.63 -13.42
CA LYS A 157 -6.75 -0.31 -14.13
C LYS A 157 -7.92 -0.12 -13.16
N MET A 158 -7.91 -0.81 -12.03
CA MET A 158 -8.95 -0.70 -11.00
C MET A 158 -8.67 0.45 -10.02
N GLY A 159 -7.40 0.65 -9.64
CA GLY A 159 -7.01 1.72 -8.72
C GLY A 159 -7.53 1.54 -7.28
N VAL A 160 -7.81 0.30 -6.86
CA VAL A 160 -8.34 -0.04 -5.54
C VAL A 160 -7.46 -1.09 -4.88
N LEU A 161 -6.98 -0.81 -3.66
CA LEU A 161 -6.26 -1.77 -2.82
C LEU A 161 -7.20 -2.88 -2.34
N ASN A 162 -6.71 -4.11 -2.34
CA ASN A 162 -7.42 -5.21 -1.69
C ASN A 162 -7.34 -5.13 -0.16
N THR A 163 -8.11 -5.98 0.52
CA THR A 163 -7.93 -6.18 1.96
C THR A 163 -6.57 -6.87 2.18
N PRO A 164 -5.69 -6.34 3.06
CA PRO A 164 -4.38 -6.92 3.28
C PRO A 164 -4.50 -8.37 3.75
N THR A 165 -3.71 -9.25 3.15
CA THR A 165 -3.49 -10.59 3.71
C THR A 165 -2.41 -10.50 4.79
N ILE A 166 -2.61 -11.18 5.92
CA ILE A 166 -1.73 -11.12 7.09
C ILE A 166 -1.29 -12.54 7.45
N GLY A 167 0.00 -12.73 7.72
CA GLY A 167 0.53 -14.03 8.14
C GLY A 167 2.03 -14.04 8.35
N SER A 168 2.61 -15.24 8.36
CA SER A 168 4.03 -15.45 8.69
C SER A 168 4.57 -16.68 7.98
N PHE A 169 5.89 -16.87 7.99
CA PHE A 169 6.50 -18.08 7.46
C PHE A 169 6.66 -19.14 8.53
N LYS A 170 6.45 -20.39 8.12
CA LYS A 170 6.78 -21.57 8.89
C LYS A 170 7.44 -22.59 7.97
N ASP A 171 8.60 -23.10 8.38
CA ASP A 171 9.32 -24.16 7.65
C ASP A 171 9.58 -23.84 6.15
N GLY A 172 9.89 -22.58 5.84
CA GLY A 172 10.16 -22.11 4.48
C GLY A 172 8.92 -21.91 3.60
N ARG A 173 7.73 -21.90 4.20
CA ARG A 173 6.45 -21.65 3.53
C ARG A 173 5.73 -20.48 4.19
N GLY A 174 5.37 -19.47 3.41
CA GLY A 174 4.56 -18.33 3.86
C GLY A 174 3.09 -18.61 3.65
N GLU A 175 2.25 -18.39 4.66
CA GLU A 175 0.79 -18.40 4.51
C GLU A 175 0.21 -17.12 5.11
N LEU A 176 -0.55 -16.38 4.31
CA LEU A 176 -1.19 -15.14 4.68
C LEU A 176 -2.69 -15.23 4.39
N PHE A 177 -3.50 -14.64 5.27
CA PHE A 177 -4.95 -14.77 5.23
C PHE A 177 -5.64 -13.41 5.27
N SER A 178 -6.77 -13.30 4.58
CA SER A 178 -7.71 -12.20 4.74
C SER A 178 -9.14 -12.69 4.56
N GLN A 179 -10.08 -11.79 4.80
CA GLN A 179 -11.47 -11.95 4.44
C GLN A 179 -11.80 -10.93 3.36
N ASP A 180 -12.47 -11.38 2.29
CA ASP A 180 -12.88 -10.53 1.18
C ASP A 180 -14.29 -10.90 0.70
N THR A 181 -14.70 -10.34 -0.42
CA THR A 181 -15.95 -10.64 -1.11
C THR A 181 -15.68 -11.07 -2.55
N PHE A 182 -16.35 -12.14 -2.97
CA PHE A 182 -16.36 -12.62 -4.35
C PHE A 182 -17.81 -12.84 -4.79
N HIS A 183 -18.22 -12.19 -5.88
CA HIS A 183 -19.63 -12.14 -6.32
C HIS A 183 -20.59 -11.77 -5.17
N ASP A 184 -20.26 -10.70 -4.43
CA ASP A 184 -21.00 -10.18 -3.27
C ASP A 184 -21.14 -11.14 -2.07
N LYS A 185 -20.43 -12.28 -2.08
CA LYS A 185 -20.41 -13.24 -0.97
C LYS A 185 -19.09 -13.15 -0.24
N SER A 186 -19.14 -13.21 1.09
CA SER A 186 -17.92 -13.25 1.89
C SER A 186 -17.15 -14.55 1.64
N ILE A 187 -15.83 -14.42 1.51
CA ILE A 187 -14.89 -15.52 1.35
C ILE A 187 -13.69 -15.32 2.25
N LEU A 188 -12.98 -16.41 2.56
CA LEU A 188 -11.61 -16.34 3.04
C LEU A 188 -10.68 -16.40 1.84
N VAL A 189 -9.61 -15.60 1.90
CA VAL A 189 -8.52 -15.60 0.94
C VAL A 189 -7.26 -16.10 1.63
N ARG A 190 -6.53 -17.01 0.99
CA ARG A 190 -5.23 -17.50 1.45
C ARG A 190 -4.19 -17.31 0.36
N GLY A 191 -3.20 -16.47 0.63
CA GLY A 191 -1.97 -16.34 -0.15
C GLY A 191 -0.90 -17.29 0.38
N VAL A 192 -0.24 -18.03 -0.52
CA VAL A 192 0.77 -19.04 -0.20
C VAL A 192 2.04 -18.76 -0.97
N TRP A 193 3.14 -18.56 -0.25
CA TRP A 193 4.50 -18.51 -0.79
C TRP A 193 5.20 -19.85 -0.55
N SER A 194 5.59 -20.52 -1.63
CA SER A 194 6.09 -21.89 -1.56
C SER A 194 7.09 -22.22 -2.66
N ASN A 195 7.66 -23.43 -2.63
CA ASN A 195 8.65 -23.91 -3.59
C ASN A 195 9.86 -22.96 -3.73
N ILE A 196 10.23 -22.27 -2.65
CA ILE A 196 11.29 -21.27 -2.62
C ILE A 196 12.64 -21.96 -2.73
N LYS A 197 13.37 -21.67 -3.80
CA LYS A 197 14.70 -22.17 -4.14
C LYS A 197 15.54 -21.01 -4.65
N PRO A 198 16.88 -21.14 -4.67
CA PRO A 198 17.70 -20.19 -5.42
C PRO A 198 17.19 -20.06 -6.86
N GLY A 199 16.83 -18.83 -7.27
CA GLY A 199 16.37 -18.53 -8.62
C GLY A 199 14.94 -18.96 -8.97
N SER A 200 14.14 -19.50 -8.05
CA SER A 200 12.71 -19.76 -8.33
C SER A 200 11.83 -19.81 -7.08
N HIS A 201 10.57 -19.43 -7.22
CA HIS A 201 9.56 -19.61 -6.18
C HIS A 201 8.15 -19.61 -6.79
N ARG A 202 7.13 -19.87 -5.98
CA ARG A 202 5.72 -19.87 -6.40
C ARG A 202 4.86 -19.11 -5.41
N TYR A 203 3.96 -18.29 -5.95
CA TYR A 203 2.85 -17.69 -5.21
C TYR A 203 1.52 -18.31 -5.66
N GLU A 204 0.64 -18.64 -4.73
CA GLU A 204 -0.70 -19.15 -5.00
C GLU A 204 -1.74 -18.48 -4.10
N GLU A 205 -2.81 -17.98 -4.69
CA GLU A 205 -3.98 -17.46 -3.98
C GLU A 205 -5.15 -18.44 -4.12
N SER A 206 -5.80 -18.76 -3.01
CA SER A 206 -6.96 -19.64 -2.96
C SER A 206 -8.12 -18.99 -2.21
N TYR A 207 -9.34 -19.29 -2.65
CA TYR A 207 -10.58 -18.82 -2.01
C TYR A 207 -11.31 -19.96 -1.32
N SER A 208 -11.94 -19.64 -0.20
CA SER A 208 -12.85 -20.53 0.53
C SER A 208 -14.16 -19.81 0.82
N ASN A 209 -15.29 -20.49 0.57
CA ASN A 209 -16.64 -20.01 0.85
C ASN A 209 -17.34 -20.83 1.95
N ASP A 210 -16.61 -21.73 2.63
CA ASP A 210 -17.12 -22.66 3.64
C ASP A 210 -16.36 -22.55 4.98
N GLY A 211 -15.72 -21.40 5.23
CA GLY A 211 -14.98 -21.15 6.47
C GLY A 211 -13.60 -21.81 6.52
N GLY A 212 -13.00 -22.10 5.37
CA GLY A 212 -11.65 -22.64 5.25
C GLY A 212 -11.58 -24.18 5.25
N VAL A 213 -12.72 -24.86 5.11
CA VAL A 213 -12.78 -26.33 5.01
C VAL A 213 -12.28 -26.78 3.64
N THR A 214 -12.71 -26.11 2.58
CA THR A 214 -12.20 -26.32 1.22
C THR A 214 -11.63 -25.05 0.63
N TRP A 215 -10.65 -25.22 -0.27
CA TRP A 215 -9.91 -24.13 -0.91
C TRP A 215 -9.85 -24.37 -2.41
N ALA A 216 -10.27 -23.37 -3.18
CA ALA A 216 -10.21 -23.36 -4.63
C ALA A 216 -9.13 -22.36 -5.10
N ALA A 217 -8.15 -22.83 -5.87
CA ALA A 217 -7.08 -21.99 -6.39
C ALA A 217 -7.65 -20.95 -7.38
N ALA A 218 -7.41 -19.67 -7.09
CA ALA A 218 -7.87 -18.54 -7.88
C ALA A 218 -6.75 -17.94 -8.74
N PHE A 219 -5.52 -17.97 -8.24
CA PHE A 219 -4.36 -17.39 -8.90
C PHE A 219 -3.12 -18.22 -8.57
N VAL A 220 -2.28 -18.45 -9.57
CA VAL A 220 -0.99 -19.11 -9.42
C VAL A 220 0.03 -18.32 -10.22
N ALA A 221 1.16 -17.97 -9.60
CA ALA A 221 2.32 -17.43 -10.27
C ALA A 221 3.53 -18.31 -9.98
N ASP A 222 4.16 -18.82 -11.05
CA ASP A 222 5.46 -19.49 -10.97
C ASP A 222 6.53 -18.49 -11.44
N LEU A 223 7.56 -18.28 -10.61
CA LEU A 223 8.58 -17.26 -10.84
C LEU A 223 9.97 -17.89 -10.99
N THR A 224 10.74 -17.39 -11.94
CA THR A 224 12.15 -17.73 -12.15
C THR A 224 12.99 -16.48 -12.29
N GLN A 225 14.10 -16.39 -11.56
CA GLN A 225 14.94 -15.19 -11.51
C GLN A 225 15.61 -14.95 -12.86
N GLU A 226 15.70 -13.69 -13.26
CA GLU A 226 16.49 -13.31 -14.43
C GLU A 226 17.98 -13.37 -14.08
N THR A 227 18.75 -14.19 -14.79
CA THR A 227 20.22 -14.22 -14.63
C THR A 227 20.81 -12.88 -15.06
N GLN A 228 21.64 -12.25 -14.23
CA GLN A 228 22.23 -10.91 -14.46
C GLN A 228 22.84 -10.67 -15.86
N SER A 229 23.19 -11.73 -16.61
CA SER A 229 23.74 -11.62 -17.96
C SER A 229 22.76 -11.15 -19.04
N THR A 230 21.44 -11.20 -18.82
CA THR A 230 20.44 -10.71 -19.82
C THR A 230 19.83 -9.36 -19.46
N ALA A 231 19.97 -8.92 -18.20
CA ALA A 231 19.41 -7.66 -17.71
C ALA A 231 20.15 -6.41 -18.24
N LEU A 232 21.43 -6.53 -18.61
CA LEU A 232 22.23 -5.41 -19.14
C LEU A 232 22.01 -5.13 -20.63
N ASP A 233 21.36 -6.04 -21.37
CA ASP A 233 21.17 -5.93 -22.83
C ASP A 233 19.71 -5.64 -23.24
N ARG A 234 18.78 -5.54 -22.28
CA ARG A 234 17.42 -5.09 -22.57
C ARG A 234 17.31 -3.58 -22.35
N PRO A 235 16.98 -2.80 -23.39
CA PRO A 235 16.44 -1.48 -23.13
C PRO A 235 15.19 -1.66 -22.28
N ILE A 236 15.11 -0.97 -21.15
CA ILE A 236 13.83 -0.65 -20.53
C ILE A 236 13.03 -0.03 -21.68
N ALA A 237 12.01 -0.74 -22.16
CA ALA A 237 11.18 -0.22 -23.23
C ALA A 237 10.38 0.93 -22.64
N GLU A 238 10.95 2.14 -22.65
CA GLU A 238 10.18 3.38 -22.62
C GLU A 238 9.34 3.36 -23.89
N THR A 239 8.14 2.78 -23.81
CA THR A 239 7.12 3.01 -24.81
C THR A 239 6.58 4.43 -24.63
N ASN A 240 7.43 5.42 -24.97
CA ASN A 240 7.00 6.76 -25.32
C ASN A 240 6.31 6.67 -26.69
N LYS A 241 5.04 6.25 -26.67
CA LYS A 241 4.13 6.63 -27.75
C LYS A 241 3.39 7.86 -27.28
N ASP A 242 3.67 8.98 -27.93
CA ASP A 242 2.89 10.21 -27.87
C ASP A 242 1.42 9.91 -28.17
N VAL A 243 0.66 9.60 -27.13
CA VAL A 243 -0.78 9.62 -27.16
C VAL A 243 -1.16 11.06 -26.84
N LYS A 244 -1.78 11.74 -27.80
CA LYS A 244 -2.46 13.02 -27.59
C LYS A 244 -3.40 12.86 -26.39
N THR A 245 -2.99 13.40 -25.25
CA THR A 245 -3.67 13.28 -23.97
C THR A 245 -4.98 14.05 -24.00
N SER A 246 -6.08 13.35 -23.72
CA SER A 246 -7.26 14.00 -23.12
C SER A 246 -6.85 14.55 -21.75
N THR A 247 -7.42 15.67 -21.31
CA THR A 247 -7.20 16.26 -19.97
C THR A 247 -7.29 15.25 -18.81
N THR A 248 -8.06 14.18 -18.97
CA THR A 248 -8.20 13.06 -18.02
C THR A 248 -6.93 12.22 -17.83
N ALA A 249 -6.08 12.13 -18.85
CA ALA A 249 -4.78 11.43 -18.78
C ALA A 249 -3.69 12.31 -18.15
N GLU A 250 -3.87 13.63 -18.13
CA GLU A 250 -2.91 14.57 -17.55
C GLU A 250 -2.93 14.55 -16.01
N HIS A 251 -4.10 14.34 -15.40
CA HIS A 251 -4.22 14.25 -13.92
C HIS A 251 -3.53 13.01 -13.32
N GLY A 252 -3.30 11.95 -14.12
CA GLY A 252 -2.55 10.77 -13.68
C GLY A 252 -1.06 11.03 -13.42
N HIS A 253 -0.59 12.25 -13.69
CA HIS A 253 0.82 12.67 -13.60
C HIS A 253 1.02 13.89 -12.67
N ASP A 254 0.03 14.23 -11.82
CA ASP A 254 0.11 15.42 -10.97
C ASP A 254 1.30 15.39 -9.99
N PHE A 255 1.81 14.21 -9.63
CA PHE A 255 2.99 14.03 -8.77
C PHE A 255 4.33 13.97 -9.51
N ASP A 256 4.37 14.16 -10.84
CA ASP A 256 5.60 13.97 -11.62
C ASP A 256 6.75 14.93 -11.19
N PHE A 257 6.40 16.08 -10.60
CA PHE A 257 7.39 17.00 -10.03
C PHE A 257 8.20 16.37 -8.88
N ASP A 258 7.63 15.41 -8.14
CA ASP A 258 8.13 14.96 -6.83
C ASP A 258 9.20 13.85 -6.95
N PHE A 259 9.39 13.26 -8.13
CA PHE A 259 10.36 12.16 -8.30
C PHE A 259 11.79 12.60 -7.99
N GLY A 260 12.54 11.70 -7.36
CA GLY A 260 13.95 11.91 -7.01
C GLY A 260 14.19 12.04 -5.50
N THR A 261 15.31 12.67 -5.14
CA THR A 261 15.74 12.84 -3.75
C THR A 261 15.64 14.30 -3.33
N TRP A 262 15.04 14.53 -2.17
CA TRP A 262 14.82 15.84 -1.59
C TRP A 262 15.44 15.90 -0.20
N LYS A 263 16.11 17.00 0.12
CA LYS A 263 16.31 17.38 1.52
C LYS A 263 14.97 17.79 2.08
N THR A 264 14.69 17.41 3.31
CA THR A 264 13.40 17.67 3.95
C THR A 264 13.64 18.19 5.35
N HIS A 265 13.18 19.42 5.59
CA HIS A 265 13.05 19.97 6.93
C HIS A 265 11.60 19.85 7.37
N SER A 266 11.37 19.33 8.57
CA SER A 266 10.04 19.02 9.06
C SER A 266 9.86 19.52 10.48
N SER A 267 8.68 20.07 10.75
CA SER A 267 8.26 20.45 12.10
C SER A 267 6.97 19.71 12.40
N ARG A 268 6.91 19.02 13.54
CA ARG A 268 5.72 18.26 13.99
C ARG A 268 5.20 18.78 15.32
N LEU A 269 3.90 19.04 15.40
CA LEU A 269 3.23 19.42 16.64
C LEU A 269 3.13 18.21 17.57
N LEU A 270 3.59 18.37 18.80
CA LEU A 270 3.48 17.35 19.84
C LEU A 270 2.10 17.43 20.49
N HIS A 271 1.43 16.30 20.67
CA HIS A 271 0.10 16.21 21.29
C HIS A 271 -0.98 17.07 20.59
N PRO A 272 -1.24 16.85 19.28
CA PRO A 272 -2.29 17.57 18.58
C PRO A 272 -3.67 17.31 19.22
N LEU A 273 -4.59 18.27 19.03
CA LEU A 273 -5.95 18.31 19.59
C LEU A 273 -6.02 18.45 21.11
N THR A 274 -4.94 18.91 21.74
CA THR A 274 -4.87 19.19 23.19
C THR A 274 -4.63 20.67 23.52
N GLY A 275 -4.52 21.53 22.50
CA GLY A 275 -4.10 22.93 22.66
C GLY A 275 -2.59 23.11 22.79
N SER A 276 -1.81 22.09 22.45
CA SER A 276 -0.35 22.15 22.44
C SER A 276 0.16 23.20 21.46
N THR A 277 1.28 23.82 21.81
CA THR A 277 2.05 24.73 20.95
C THR A 277 3.51 24.28 20.80
N THR A 278 3.83 23.08 21.30
CA THR A 278 5.20 22.56 21.28
C THR A 278 5.46 21.80 19.99
N TRP A 279 6.44 22.28 19.22
CA TRP A 279 6.88 21.67 17.97
C TRP A 279 8.20 20.94 18.17
N ALA A 280 8.37 19.82 17.45
CA ALA A 280 9.63 19.10 17.34
C ALA A 280 10.11 19.20 15.89
N ASP A 281 11.31 19.75 15.71
CA ASP A 281 11.97 19.86 14.41
C ASP A 281 12.81 18.62 14.10
N MET A 282 12.89 18.31 12.80
CA MET A 282 13.59 17.15 12.25
C MET A 282 14.17 17.52 10.89
N ASP A 283 15.36 17.02 10.60
CA ASP A 283 16.01 17.15 9.30
C ASP A 283 16.31 15.78 8.72
N GLY A 284 16.09 15.64 7.42
CA GLY A 284 16.23 14.36 6.76
C GLY A 284 16.11 14.44 5.25
N ALA A 285 15.70 13.33 4.64
CA ALA A 285 15.49 13.26 3.22
C ALA A 285 14.24 12.45 2.84
N SER A 286 13.60 12.89 1.77
CA SER A 286 12.54 12.16 1.09
C SER A 286 13.08 11.60 -0.22
N VAL A 287 12.85 10.32 -0.49
CA VAL A 287 13.19 9.65 -1.75
C VAL A 287 11.91 9.15 -2.37
N ILE A 288 11.60 9.62 -3.58
CA ILE A 288 10.35 9.30 -4.27
C ILE A 288 10.68 8.55 -5.54
N LYS A 289 10.14 7.33 -5.66
CA LYS A 289 10.34 6.45 -6.82
C LYS A 289 9.02 6.25 -7.55
N LYS A 290 9.07 6.39 -8.87
CA LYS A 290 7.97 6.19 -9.81
C LYS A 290 7.48 4.73 -9.79
N VAL A 291 6.19 4.53 -10.05
CA VAL A 291 5.51 3.26 -10.32
C VAL A 291 4.56 3.45 -11.50
N TRP A 292 4.43 2.47 -12.39
CA TRP A 292 3.51 2.50 -13.56
C TRP A 292 3.59 3.78 -14.38
N ASN A 293 4.82 4.15 -14.75
CA ASN A 293 5.12 5.38 -15.48
C ASN A 293 4.54 6.66 -14.84
N GLY A 294 4.35 6.71 -13.52
CA GLY A 294 3.96 7.93 -12.78
C GLY A 294 2.53 7.93 -12.29
N ARG A 295 1.71 6.97 -12.73
CA ARG A 295 0.35 6.76 -12.22
C ARG A 295 0.33 6.30 -10.76
N ALA A 296 1.47 5.88 -10.24
CA ALA A 296 1.69 5.68 -8.81
C ALA A 296 3.14 6.04 -8.45
N ASN A 297 3.42 6.16 -7.16
CA ASN A 297 4.77 6.29 -6.63
C ASN A 297 4.84 5.88 -5.16
N LEU A 298 6.05 5.59 -4.71
CA LEU A 298 6.37 5.38 -3.30
C LEU A 298 7.32 6.47 -2.82
N ALA A 299 6.89 7.25 -1.84
CA ALA A 299 7.74 8.17 -1.07
C ALA A 299 8.30 7.43 0.14
N GLU A 300 9.60 7.50 0.37
CA GLU A 300 10.27 7.07 1.60
C GLU A 300 10.84 8.31 2.28
N TYR A 301 10.51 8.55 3.55
CA TYR A 301 11.06 9.65 4.34
C TYR A 301 11.76 9.11 5.57
N HIS A 302 12.96 9.62 5.82
CA HIS A 302 13.72 9.39 7.03
C HIS A 302 14.24 10.73 7.55
N ALA A 303 14.19 10.93 8.86
CA ALA A 303 14.71 12.14 9.49
C ALA A 303 15.12 11.92 10.94
N ASP A 304 16.01 12.78 11.41
CA ASP A 304 16.50 12.81 12.78
C ASP A 304 16.19 14.16 13.40
N GLY A 305 15.85 14.15 14.69
CA GLY A 305 15.63 15.36 15.48
C GLY A 305 15.72 15.09 16.97
N PRO A 306 15.53 16.10 17.83
CA PRO A 306 15.58 15.94 19.28
C PRO A 306 14.56 14.94 19.84
N ALA A 307 13.46 14.71 19.12
CA ALA A 307 12.43 13.73 19.48
C ALA A 307 12.77 12.28 19.02
N GLY A 308 13.91 12.09 18.34
CA GLY A 308 14.39 10.81 17.84
C GLY A 308 14.34 10.67 16.33
N HIS A 309 14.56 9.43 15.87
CA HIS A 309 14.54 9.04 14.46
C HIS A 309 13.10 8.72 13.99
N ILE A 310 12.77 9.13 12.77
CA ILE A 310 11.51 8.80 12.10
C ILE A 310 11.80 8.13 10.76
N GLU A 311 11.02 7.08 10.46
CA GLU A 311 10.88 6.50 9.14
C GLU A 311 9.39 6.40 8.82
N LEU A 312 9.01 6.80 7.62
CA LEU A 312 7.68 6.61 7.07
C LEU A 312 7.75 6.40 5.55
N LEU A 313 6.70 5.84 5.00
CA LEU A 313 6.48 5.78 3.56
C LEU A 313 5.11 6.34 3.23
N SER A 314 4.95 6.78 1.99
CA SER A 314 3.67 7.15 1.41
C SER A 314 3.50 6.46 0.06
N LEU A 315 2.53 5.55 -0.04
CA LEU A 315 2.09 5.00 -1.31
C LEU A 315 1.03 5.94 -1.89
N ARG A 316 1.26 6.41 -3.12
CA ARG A 316 0.38 7.34 -3.82
C ARG A 316 0.02 6.76 -5.17
N TRP A 317 -1.27 6.70 -5.49
CA TRP A 317 -1.74 6.15 -6.77
C TRP A 317 -2.96 6.87 -7.29
N PHE A 318 -3.03 7.01 -8.61
CA PHE A 318 -4.18 7.57 -9.30
C PHE A 318 -5.24 6.47 -9.50
N ASN A 319 -6.49 6.78 -9.16
CA ASN A 319 -7.62 5.91 -9.49
C ASN A 319 -8.21 6.36 -10.83
N PRO A 320 -8.07 5.57 -11.92
CA PRO A 320 -8.56 5.96 -13.24
C PRO A 320 -10.09 5.96 -13.36
N THR A 321 -10.80 5.36 -12.40
CA THR A 321 -12.27 5.32 -12.36
C THR A 321 -12.85 6.57 -11.72
N THR A 322 -12.30 7.01 -10.59
CA THR A 322 -12.79 8.21 -9.87
C THR A 322 -12.09 9.49 -10.32
N HIS A 323 -10.95 9.37 -11.01
CA HIS A 323 -10.07 10.47 -11.38
C HIS A 323 -9.49 11.24 -10.19
N GLU A 324 -9.32 10.54 -9.07
CA GLU A 324 -8.74 11.07 -7.85
C GLU A 324 -7.44 10.33 -7.52
N TRP A 325 -6.55 11.03 -6.86
CA TRP A 325 -5.39 10.44 -6.24
C TRP A 325 -5.73 9.91 -4.86
N ASN A 326 -5.20 8.73 -4.55
CA ASN A 326 -5.18 8.13 -3.24
C ASN A 326 -3.78 8.23 -2.67
N LEU A 327 -3.69 8.41 -1.36
CA LEU A 327 -2.44 8.61 -0.63
C LEU A 327 -2.56 7.94 0.73
N ASP A 328 -1.67 7.01 1.03
CA ASP A 328 -1.69 6.23 2.26
C ASP A 328 -0.28 6.14 2.85
N PHE A 329 -0.19 6.11 4.18
CA PHE A 329 1.06 6.12 4.93
C PHE A 329 1.27 4.83 5.71
N ALA A 330 2.53 4.44 5.85
CA ALA A 330 2.91 3.39 6.79
C ALA A 330 4.19 3.76 7.56
N THR A 331 4.36 3.13 8.71
CA THR A 331 5.60 3.19 9.50
C THR A 331 6.11 1.77 9.77
N PRO A 332 7.43 1.57 9.93
CA PRO A 332 8.00 0.24 10.17
C PRO A 332 7.59 -0.36 11.52
N LYS A 333 6.98 0.43 12.42
CA LYS A 333 6.52 -0.04 13.74
C LYS A 333 5.15 -0.69 13.70
N VAL A 334 4.32 -0.35 12.70
CA VAL A 334 2.93 -0.83 12.60
C VAL A 334 2.78 -1.90 11.53
N GLY A 335 3.52 -1.78 10.43
CA GLY A 335 3.57 -2.85 9.42
C GLY A 335 2.27 -3.06 8.64
N THR A 336 1.43 -2.03 8.50
CA THR A 336 0.22 -2.02 7.66
C THR A 336 -0.02 -0.61 7.07
N LEU A 337 -0.76 -0.56 5.96
CA LEU A 337 -1.34 0.69 5.44
C LEU A 337 -2.58 1.09 6.26
N GLY A 338 -2.94 2.37 6.21
CA GLY A 338 -4.10 2.96 6.88
C GLY A 338 -5.35 3.01 5.99
N ILE A 339 -6.15 4.04 6.20
CA ILE A 339 -7.22 4.43 5.28
C ILE A 339 -6.60 5.47 4.34
N PRO A 340 -6.72 5.33 3.02
CA PRO A 340 -6.13 6.31 2.12
C PRO A 340 -6.86 7.65 2.19
N GLY A 341 -6.08 8.72 2.25
CA GLY A 341 -6.50 10.07 1.87
C GLY A 341 -6.85 10.11 0.38
N VAL A 342 -7.99 10.70 0.05
CA VAL A 342 -8.47 10.86 -1.33
C VAL A 342 -8.49 12.35 -1.68
N GLY A 343 -8.00 12.69 -2.86
CA GLY A 343 -7.87 14.08 -3.27
C GLY A 343 -7.50 14.29 -4.73
N GLU A 344 -7.26 15.55 -5.08
CA GLU A 344 -6.87 15.95 -6.42
C GLU A 344 -6.01 17.23 -6.37
N PHE A 345 -5.31 17.52 -7.47
CA PHE A 345 -4.61 18.78 -7.63
C PHE A 345 -5.50 19.83 -8.30
N LYS A 346 -5.51 21.03 -7.71
CA LYS A 346 -6.14 22.23 -8.28
C LYS A 346 -5.19 23.41 -8.17
N ASN A 347 -4.89 24.03 -9.31
CA ASN A 347 -4.06 25.25 -9.38
C ASN A 347 -2.71 25.13 -8.67
N GLY A 348 -2.01 24.00 -8.84
CA GLY A 348 -0.69 23.75 -8.22
C GLY A 348 -0.73 23.44 -6.72
N ARG A 349 -1.90 23.10 -6.18
CA ARG A 349 -2.10 22.59 -4.82
C ARG A 349 -2.84 21.27 -4.85
N GLY A 350 -2.28 20.24 -4.23
CA GLY A 350 -2.97 18.99 -3.94
C GLY A 350 -3.55 19.02 -2.54
N ASP A 351 -4.82 18.65 -2.36
CA ASP A 351 -5.47 18.50 -1.07
C ASP A 351 -6.14 17.12 -1.00
N PHE A 352 -5.85 16.37 0.06
CA PHE A 352 -6.25 14.98 0.27
C PHE A 352 -6.91 14.85 1.63
N TYR A 353 -7.97 14.06 1.71
CA TYR A 353 -8.79 13.95 2.91
C TYR A 353 -9.13 12.50 3.25
N ASP A 354 -9.11 12.21 4.54
CA ASP A 354 -9.58 10.96 5.14
C ASP A 354 -10.11 11.21 6.55
N TYR A 355 -10.65 10.15 7.14
CA TYR A 355 -11.07 10.15 8.54
C TYR A 355 -10.26 9.14 9.32
N GLU A 356 -9.61 9.61 10.37
CA GLU A 356 -8.87 8.78 11.30
C GLU A 356 -9.57 8.70 12.66
N LEU A 357 -9.38 7.60 13.36
CA LEU A 357 -9.83 7.45 14.75
C LEU A 357 -8.71 7.85 15.70
N ILE A 358 -8.77 9.08 16.23
CA ILE A 358 -7.77 9.62 17.16
C ILE A 358 -8.39 9.72 18.56
N ASN A 359 -7.83 8.99 19.52
CA ASN A 359 -8.35 8.91 20.90
C ASN A 359 -9.84 8.56 20.95
N GLY A 360 -10.28 7.63 20.08
CA GLY A 360 -11.68 7.18 19.98
C GLY A 360 -12.63 8.18 19.34
N ARG A 361 -12.14 9.31 18.81
CA ARG A 361 -12.92 10.31 18.08
C ARG A 361 -12.60 10.25 16.59
N SER A 362 -13.62 10.36 15.75
CA SER A 362 -13.43 10.53 14.31
C SER A 362 -12.89 11.94 14.07
N VAL A 363 -11.69 12.03 13.51
CA VAL A 363 -11.01 13.27 13.15
C VAL A 363 -10.89 13.33 11.63
N LEU A 364 -11.28 14.44 11.04
CA LEU A 364 -11.03 14.70 9.63
C LEU A 364 -9.56 15.13 9.49
N VAL A 365 -8.81 14.43 8.67
CA VAL A 365 -7.41 14.71 8.40
C VAL A 365 -7.31 15.29 6.99
N ARG A 366 -6.43 16.29 6.83
CA ARG A 366 -6.07 16.86 5.52
C ARG A 366 -4.57 16.79 5.35
N PHE A 367 -4.15 16.17 4.27
CA PHE A 367 -2.80 16.31 3.74
C PHE A 367 -2.83 17.28 2.55
N SER A 368 -1.92 18.24 2.52
CA SER A 368 -1.85 19.24 1.45
C SER A 368 -0.42 19.36 0.93
N ILE A 369 -0.24 19.58 -0.37
CA ILE A 369 1.04 19.88 -1.01
C ILE A 369 0.91 21.09 -1.94
N TRP A 370 1.79 22.07 -1.83
CA TRP A 370 1.72 23.32 -2.60
C TRP A 370 3.08 24.03 -2.69
N LYS A 371 3.10 25.23 -3.30
CA LYS A 371 4.33 25.99 -3.62
C LYS A 371 5.33 25.14 -4.42
N ILE A 372 4.78 24.38 -5.36
CA ILE A 372 5.55 23.46 -6.18
C ILE A 372 6.32 24.26 -7.23
N THR A 373 7.62 24.04 -7.27
CA THR A 373 8.57 24.49 -8.27
C THR A 373 9.44 23.30 -8.67
N PRO A 374 10.32 23.41 -9.69
CA PRO A 374 11.24 22.33 -10.01
C PRO A 374 12.11 21.90 -8.83
N ASP A 375 12.49 22.83 -7.94
CA ASP A 375 13.50 22.59 -6.90
C ASP A 375 12.97 22.69 -5.46
N THR A 376 11.73 23.13 -5.27
CA THR A 376 11.12 23.28 -3.95
C THR A 376 9.64 22.92 -3.95
N ALA A 377 9.16 22.41 -2.81
CA ALA A 377 7.75 22.19 -2.52
C ALA A 377 7.50 22.31 -1.00
N GLN A 378 6.23 22.40 -0.59
CA GLN A 378 5.83 22.36 0.82
C GLN A 378 4.63 21.43 0.99
N SER A 379 4.57 20.72 2.11
CA SER A 379 3.37 19.99 2.51
C SER A 379 3.00 20.27 3.96
N GLU A 380 1.75 20.03 4.32
CA GLU A 380 1.29 19.97 5.70
C GLU A 380 0.27 18.86 5.91
N GLN A 381 0.18 18.43 7.17
CA GLN A 381 -0.96 17.71 7.71
C GLN A 381 -1.71 18.61 8.68
N ALA A 382 -3.04 18.59 8.61
CA ALA A 382 -3.92 19.28 9.55
C ALA A 382 -5.04 18.38 10.03
N PHE A 383 -5.45 18.55 11.29
CA PHE A 383 -6.55 17.82 11.91
C PHE A 383 -7.74 18.73 12.17
N SER A 384 -8.94 18.17 12.08
CA SER A 384 -10.18 18.83 12.43
C SER A 384 -11.09 17.88 13.19
N ASP A 385 -11.46 18.24 14.42
CA ASP A 385 -12.41 17.49 15.24
C ASP A 385 -13.84 18.09 15.22
N ASP A 386 -14.08 19.10 14.36
CA ASP A 386 -15.37 19.78 14.18
C ASP A 386 -15.97 19.65 12.75
N GLY A 387 -15.42 18.72 11.95
CA GLY A 387 -15.88 18.43 10.60
C GLY A 387 -15.39 19.42 9.55
N GLY A 388 -14.19 19.97 9.73
CA GLY A 388 -13.50 20.85 8.78
C GLY A 388 -13.79 22.33 8.94
N LYS A 389 -14.44 22.77 10.03
CA LYS A 389 -14.69 24.20 10.28
C LYS A 389 -13.44 24.89 10.80
N THR A 390 -12.69 24.21 11.65
CA THR A 390 -11.36 24.62 12.12
C THR A 390 -10.33 23.55 11.83
N TRP A 391 -9.08 23.97 11.64
CA TRP A 391 -7.96 23.10 11.29
C TRP A 391 -6.75 23.42 12.15
N GLU A 392 -6.20 22.40 12.81
CA GLU A 392 -4.94 22.47 13.54
C GLU A 392 -3.84 21.81 12.69
N VAL A 393 -2.96 22.64 12.11
CA VAL A 393 -1.76 22.15 11.42
C VAL A 393 -0.87 21.48 12.45
N ASN A 394 -0.53 20.21 12.19
CA ASN A 394 0.23 19.38 13.13
C ASN A 394 1.49 18.76 12.52
N TRP A 395 1.72 18.94 11.22
CA TRP A 395 2.97 18.58 10.56
C TRP A 395 3.20 19.52 9.40
N VAL A 396 4.41 20.06 9.26
CA VAL A 396 4.84 20.86 8.11
C VAL A 396 6.12 20.28 7.55
N ASN A 397 6.22 20.14 6.24
CA ASN A 397 7.44 19.76 5.53
C ASN A 397 7.83 20.83 4.51
N LYS A 398 9.12 21.12 4.42
CA LYS A 398 9.73 21.94 3.38
C LYS A 398 10.73 21.07 2.62
N TYR A 399 10.58 21.00 1.31
CA TYR A 399 11.38 20.16 0.44
C TYR A 399 12.30 21.02 -0.41
N GLU A 400 13.57 20.62 -0.50
CA GLU A 400 14.55 21.19 -1.42
C GLU A 400 15.21 20.06 -2.22
N ARG A 401 15.17 20.13 -3.56
CA ARG A 401 15.73 19.09 -4.40
C ARG A 401 17.22 18.94 -4.14
N LYS A 402 17.69 17.72 -3.94
CA LYS A 402 19.12 17.45 -3.85
C LYS A 402 19.69 17.48 -5.27
N ALA A 403 20.59 18.41 -5.54
CA ALA A 403 21.29 18.46 -6.83
C ALA A 403 21.92 17.10 -7.14
N GLU A 404 21.65 16.56 -8.32
CA GLU A 404 22.34 15.41 -8.86
C GLU A 404 23.82 15.80 -9.04
N LYS A 405 24.73 15.00 -8.49
CA LYS A 405 26.18 15.22 -8.60
C LYS A 405 26.73 14.50 -9.80
#